data_AF-A0AAW2SKR9-F1
#
_entry.id   AF-A0AAW2SKR9-F1
#
_cell.length_a   1.000
_cell.length_b   1.000
_cell.length_c   1.000
_cell.angle_alpha   90.00
_cell.angle_beta   90.00
_cell.angle_gamma   90.00
#
_symmetry.space_group_name_H-M   'P 1'
#
loop_
_entity.id
_entity.type
_entity.pdbx_description
1 polymer ?
#
loop_
_entity_poly.entity_id
_entity_poly.type
_entity_poly.pdbx_seq_one_letter_code
_entity_poly.pdbx_strand_id
1 'polypeptide(L)'
;MIDGSQGNPPFWPIQMLPTLTDMKVSALIDRDRMEWKSNLMFELFHPFDFGLILTITLGRHSTEDRLIWHPDTKCHFTVKNAHHLALKISEFGTPSSFGGLHSDWKFLWHRTVPNKVKIFGWKLCHKTLLTLHNLAARRVDVSDCCPLCSQTGELLEHIFVTCPFARQIWALSCLPWRTISATFD
;
A
#
# COMPACT_ATOMS: atom_id res chain seq x y z
N MET A 1 26.03 -11.76 2.28
CA MET A 1 26.49 -10.38 2.51
C MET A 1 25.82 -9.51 1.47
N ILE A 2 24.72 -8.86 1.83
CA ILE A 2 24.04 -7.87 0.99
C ILE A 2 24.43 -6.53 1.58
N ASP A 3 25.16 -5.75 0.79
CA ASP A 3 25.63 -4.41 1.12
C ASP A 3 24.42 -3.49 1.40
N GLY A 4 24.38 -2.95 2.62
CA GLY A 4 23.31 -2.10 3.15
C GLY A 4 23.47 -0.62 2.79
N SER A 5 24.01 -0.31 1.61
CA SER A 5 24.36 1.05 1.19
C SER A 5 23.43 1.69 0.16
N GLN A 6 22.29 1.08 -0.18
CA GLN A 6 21.27 1.78 -0.98
C GLN A 6 20.44 2.69 -0.07
N GLY A 7 21.01 3.86 0.24
CA GLY A 7 20.26 4.99 0.77
C GLY A 7 19.05 5.26 -0.13
N ASN A 8 17.94 5.63 0.49
CA ASN A 8 16.73 6.05 -0.23
C ASN A 8 17.13 7.03 -1.34
N PRO A 9 16.71 6.82 -2.60
CA PRO A 9 17.10 7.72 -3.68
C PRO A 9 16.70 9.15 -3.30
N PRO A 10 17.54 10.16 -3.62
CA PRO A 10 17.23 11.54 -3.30
C PRO A 10 15.87 11.91 -3.90
N PHE A 11 15.04 12.60 -3.11
CA PHE A 11 13.80 13.17 -3.61
C PHE A 11 14.15 14.20 -4.67
N TRP A 12 13.89 13.87 -5.93
CA TRP A 12 13.98 14.80 -7.04
C TRP A 12 12.62 15.50 -7.17
N PRO A 13 12.57 16.84 -7.10
CA PRO A 13 11.36 17.55 -7.45
C PRO A 13 10.98 17.20 -8.88
N ILE A 14 9.70 16.93 -9.14
CA ILE A 14 9.20 16.74 -10.51
C ILE A 14 9.34 18.08 -11.22
N GLN A 15 10.48 18.30 -11.87
CA GLN A 15 10.72 19.49 -12.66
C GLN A 15 10.25 19.18 -14.07
N MET A 16 9.04 19.64 -14.40
CA MET A 16 8.57 19.56 -15.78
C MET A 16 9.50 20.40 -16.66
N LEU A 17 10.18 19.75 -17.60
CA LEU A 17 10.88 20.46 -18.66
C LEU A 17 9.85 21.31 -19.42
N PRO A 18 10.12 22.59 -19.74
CA PRO A 18 9.19 23.45 -20.49
C PRO A 18 8.79 22.89 -21.87
N THR A 19 9.56 21.92 -22.37
CA THR A 19 9.28 21.20 -23.62
C THR A 19 8.22 20.10 -23.47
N LEU A 20 7.88 19.70 -22.23
CA LEU A 20 6.94 18.63 -21.92
C LEU A 20 5.51 19.11 -21.67
N THR A 21 5.28 20.42 -21.52
CA THR A 21 3.99 20.97 -21.06
C THR A 21 2.79 20.57 -21.93
N ASP A 22 3.00 20.35 -23.23
CA ASP A 22 1.96 19.95 -24.18
C ASP A 22 2.19 18.56 -24.80
N MET A 23 3.22 17.84 -24.37
CA MET A 23 3.59 16.57 -24.97
C MET A 23 2.72 15.44 -24.39
N LYS A 24 1.99 14.75 -25.26
CA LYS A 24 1.20 13.57 -24.86
C LYS A 24 2.10 12.34 -24.76
N VAL A 25 1.74 11.40 -23.88
CA VAL A 25 2.41 10.08 -23.78
C VAL A 25 2.41 9.35 -25.12
N SER A 26 1.39 9.55 -25.96
CA SER A 26 1.33 8.98 -27.30
C SER A 26 2.47 9.43 -28.23
N ALA A 27 3.09 10.60 -27.99
CA ALA A 27 4.25 11.06 -28.77
C ALA A 27 5.53 10.28 -28.45
N LEU A 28 5.59 9.69 -27.25
CA LEU A 28 6.69 8.87 -26.75
C LEU A 28 6.63 7.40 -27.22
N ILE A 29 5.53 7.02 -27.87
CA ILE A 29 5.28 5.66 -28.34
C ILE A 29 5.51 5.60 -29.86
N ASP A 30 6.29 4.62 -30.30
CA ASP A 30 6.33 4.19 -31.69
C ASP A 30 5.11 3.28 -31.94
N ARG A 31 4.15 3.76 -32.75
CA ARG A 31 2.91 3.03 -33.03
C ARG A 31 3.10 1.87 -34.02
N ASP A 32 4.16 1.89 -34.82
CA ASP A 32 4.43 0.83 -35.80
C ASP A 32 5.08 -0.37 -35.11
N ARG A 33 5.97 -0.09 -34.15
CA ARG A 33 6.69 -1.12 -33.38
C ARG A 33 6.00 -1.49 -32.06
N MET A 34 5.09 -0.65 -31.58
CA MET A 34 4.50 -0.73 -30.23
C MET A 34 5.57 -0.74 -29.15
N GLU A 35 6.57 0.12 -29.31
CA GLU A 35 7.71 0.28 -28.42
C GLU A 35 7.80 1.73 -27.94
N TRP A 36 8.37 1.93 -26.75
CA TRP A 36 8.72 3.26 -26.30
C TRP A 36 9.90 3.79 -27.13
N LYS A 37 9.90 5.08 -27.48
CA LYS A 37 11.02 5.73 -28.15
C LYS A 37 12.17 5.94 -27.15
N SER A 38 12.98 4.91 -26.94
CA SER A 38 14.03 4.86 -25.90
C SER A 38 14.98 6.06 -25.91
N ASN A 39 15.35 6.57 -27.09
CA ASN A 39 16.23 7.73 -27.21
C ASN A 39 15.60 9.00 -26.64
N LEU A 40 14.32 9.22 -26.94
CA LEU A 40 13.55 10.36 -26.44
C LEU A 40 13.24 10.20 -24.94
N MET A 41 13.02 8.97 -24.50
CA MET A 41 12.81 8.66 -23.08
C MET A 41 14.05 8.91 -22.23
N PHE A 42 15.24 8.60 -22.75
CA PHE A 42 16.52 8.88 -22.07
C PHE A 42 16.79 10.38 -21.95
N GLU A 43 16.38 11.17 -22.93
CA GLU A 43 16.56 12.62 -22.94
C GLU A 43 15.59 13.35 -22.00
N LEU A 44 14.36 12.84 -21.87
CA LEU A 44 13.27 13.51 -21.15
C LEU A 44 13.10 13.06 -19.69
N PHE A 45 13.53 11.84 -19.35
CA PHE A 45 13.31 11.24 -18.03
C PHE A 45 14.63 10.92 -17.33
N HIS A 46 14.62 10.98 -16.01
CA HIS A 46 15.77 10.56 -15.20
C HIS A 46 16.01 9.04 -15.37
N PRO A 47 17.26 8.54 -15.34
CA PRO A 47 17.56 7.12 -15.59
C PRO A 47 16.76 6.12 -14.74
N PHE A 48 16.38 6.51 -13.52
CA PHE A 48 15.53 5.69 -12.65
C PHE A 48 14.09 5.58 -13.18
N ASP A 49 13.46 6.71 -13.53
CA ASP A 49 12.09 6.73 -14.06
C ASP A 49 12.01 6.11 -15.44
N PHE A 50 13.03 6.35 -16.27
CA PHE A 50 13.21 5.69 -17.56
C PHE A 50 13.11 4.17 -17.43
N GLY A 51 13.82 3.58 -16.45
CA GLY A 51 13.78 2.15 -16.17
C GLY A 51 12.37 1.66 -15.83
N LEU A 52 11.63 2.42 -15.00
CA LEU A 52 10.26 2.08 -14.64
C LEU A 52 9.30 2.23 -15.82
N ILE A 53 9.41 3.30 -16.61
CA ILE A 53 8.54 3.57 -17.77
C ILE A 53 8.67 2.45 -18.81
N LEU A 54 9.89 1.96 -19.06
CA LEU A 54 10.12 0.84 -19.98
C LEU A 54 9.48 -0.48 -19.53
N THR A 55 9.17 -0.65 -18.24
CA THR A 55 8.46 -1.85 -17.76
C THR A 55 6.95 -1.81 -18.06
N ILE A 56 6.40 -0.64 -18.38
CA ILE A 56 5.00 -0.50 -18.76
C ILE A 56 4.81 -1.14 -20.14
N THR A 57 4.06 -2.24 -20.17
CA THR A 57 3.76 -2.96 -21.41
C THR A 57 2.81 -2.15 -22.29
N LEU A 58 3.22 -1.90 -23.52
CA LEU A 58 2.39 -1.26 -24.53
C LEU A 58 1.47 -2.31 -25.15
N GLY A 59 0.16 -2.11 -25.08
CA GLY A 59 -0.82 -3.05 -25.61
C GLY A 59 -0.73 -3.16 -27.14
N ARG A 60 -0.51 -4.36 -27.69
CA ARG A 60 -0.31 -4.60 -29.14
C ARG A 60 -1.52 -4.26 -30.03
N HIS A 61 -2.69 -4.05 -29.43
CA HIS A 61 -3.92 -3.75 -30.13
C HIS A 61 -4.36 -2.33 -29.81
N SER A 62 -4.55 -1.53 -30.85
CA SER A 62 -5.23 -0.23 -30.77
C SER A 62 -6.74 -0.46 -30.59
N THR A 63 -7.14 -0.94 -29.43
CA THR A 63 -8.56 -0.88 -29.04
C THR A 63 -8.84 0.47 -28.42
N GLU A 64 -9.97 1.08 -28.77
CA GLU A 64 -10.40 2.33 -28.16
C GLU A 64 -10.52 2.19 -26.64
N ASP A 65 -10.10 3.22 -25.92
CA ASP A 65 -10.24 3.29 -24.47
C ASP A 65 -11.72 3.12 -24.10
N ARG A 66 -12.00 2.15 -23.23
CA ARG A 66 -13.35 1.92 -22.70
C ARG A 66 -13.34 2.08 -21.19
N LEU A 67 -14.37 2.76 -20.68
CA LEU A 67 -14.67 2.76 -19.26
C LEU A 67 -15.04 1.33 -18.83
N ILE A 68 -14.26 0.77 -17.92
CA ILE A 68 -14.50 -0.55 -17.33
C ILE A 68 -14.84 -0.42 -15.84
N TRP A 69 -15.85 -1.14 -15.40
CA TRP A 69 -16.12 -1.32 -13.98
C TRP A 69 -15.42 -2.58 -13.48
N HIS A 70 -14.17 -2.42 -13.01
CA HIS A 70 -13.31 -3.53 -12.55
C HIS A 70 -13.96 -4.53 -11.58
N PRO A 71 -14.87 -4.12 -10.66
CA PRO A 71 -15.54 -5.06 -9.75
C PRO A 71 -16.49 -6.06 -10.42
N ASP A 72 -16.89 -5.83 -11.68
CA ASP A 72 -17.78 -6.71 -12.43
C ASP A 72 -17.01 -7.48 -13.51
N THR A 73 -17.24 -8.79 -13.61
CA THR A 73 -16.56 -9.66 -14.60
C THR A 73 -16.97 -9.37 -16.04
N LYS A 74 -18.09 -8.65 -16.24
CA LYS A 74 -18.55 -8.16 -17.55
C LYS A 74 -18.17 -6.70 -17.79
N CYS A 75 -17.40 -6.08 -16.88
CA CYS A 75 -16.91 -4.72 -16.96
C CYS A 75 -18.02 -3.64 -17.09
N HIS A 76 -19.27 -3.94 -16.74
CA HIS A 76 -20.38 -3.00 -16.88
C HIS A 76 -20.73 -2.32 -15.55
N PHE A 77 -20.93 -1.00 -15.61
CA PHE A 77 -21.45 -0.26 -14.48
C PHE A 77 -22.97 -0.43 -14.39
N THR A 78 -23.45 -0.84 -13.23
CA THR A 78 -24.88 -0.75 -12.87
C THR A 78 -25.00 -0.23 -11.45
N VAL A 79 -26.05 0.55 -11.19
CA VAL A 79 -26.34 1.07 -9.84
C VAL A 79 -26.46 -0.08 -8.83
N LYS A 80 -27.04 -1.22 -9.24
CA LYS A 80 -27.17 -2.42 -8.42
C LYS A 80 -25.81 -3.00 -8.00
N ASN A 81 -24.89 -3.18 -8.95
CA ASN A 81 -23.56 -3.71 -8.65
C ASN A 81 -22.72 -2.70 -7.85
N ALA A 82 -22.83 -1.41 -8.14
CA ALA A 82 -22.18 -0.36 -7.39
C ALA A 82 -22.68 -0.29 -5.93
N HIS A 83 -23.99 -0.42 -5.72
CA HIS A 83 -24.59 -0.47 -4.38
C HIS A 83 -24.17 -1.73 -3.62
N HIS A 84 -24.18 -2.90 -4.27
CA HIS A 84 -23.72 -4.13 -3.64
C HIS A 84 -22.22 -4.08 -3.31
N LEU A 85 -21.41 -3.47 -4.17
CA LEU A 85 -20.00 -3.21 -3.87
C LEU A 85 -19.86 -2.24 -2.69
N ALA A 86 -20.64 -1.17 -2.63
CA ALA A 86 -20.62 -0.23 -1.50
C ALA A 86 -20.97 -0.92 -0.17
N LEU A 87 -21.95 -1.83 -0.18
CA LEU A 87 -22.28 -2.67 0.97
C LEU A 87 -21.13 -3.62 1.32
N LYS A 88 -20.52 -4.30 0.35
CA LYS A 88 -19.36 -5.18 0.61
C LYS A 88 -18.13 -4.42 1.12
N ILE A 89 -17.86 -3.22 0.60
CA ILE A 89 -16.80 -2.35 1.11
C ILE A 89 -17.10 -1.93 2.55
N SER A 90 -18.38 -1.70 2.87
CA SER A 90 -18.80 -1.44 4.26
C SER A 90 -18.63 -2.64 5.19
N GLU A 91 -18.76 -3.87 4.68
CA GLU A 91 -18.61 -5.12 5.44
C GLU A 91 -17.14 -5.59 5.60
N PHE A 92 -16.27 -5.34 4.62
CA PHE A 92 -14.87 -5.83 4.61
C PHE A 92 -13.79 -4.77 4.92
N GLY A 93 -14.11 -3.48 4.99
CA GLY A 93 -13.11 -2.47 5.38
C GLY A 93 -13.40 -1.03 4.95
N THR A 94 -14.13 -0.31 5.81
CA THR A 94 -14.20 1.15 6.03
C THR A 94 -14.60 2.08 4.86
N PRO A 95 -15.80 2.69 4.93
CA PRO A 95 -15.89 4.13 4.72
C PRO A 95 -15.21 4.85 5.89
N SER A 96 -14.67 6.04 5.62
CA SER A 96 -13.97 6.94 6.53
C SER A 96 -14.85 7.48 7.68
N SER A 97 -15.92 6.79 8.06
CA SER A 97 -16.86 7.19 9.10
C SER A 97 -17.52 5.96 9.74
N PHE A 98 -16.89 5.50 10.82
CA PHE A 98 -17.53 5.16 12.09
C PHE A 98 -18.56 4.03 12.21
N GLY A 99 -18.12 2.96 12.89
CA GLY A 99 -18.98 2.01 13.61
C GLY A 99 -18.13 1.11 14.52
N GLY A 100 -17.84 1.56 15.75
CA GLY A 100 -17.29 0.69 16.81
C GLY A 100 -16.22 1.33 17.70
N LEU A 101 -15.43 2.28 17.21
CA LEU A 101 -14.45 2.99 18.02
C LEU A 101 -14.52 4.48 17.71
N HIS A 102 -15.28 5.24 18.50
CA HIS A 102 -15.01 6.66 18.69
C HIS A 102 -13.73 6.82 19.47
N SER A 103 -12.62 6.44 18.83
CA SER A 103 -11.34 6.99 19.19
C SER A 103 -11.39 8.46 18.81
N ASP A 104 -11.65 9.29 19.81
CA ASP A 104 -11.23 10.68 19.79
C ASP A 104 -9.74 10.69 19.45
N TRP A 105 -9.42 10.78 18.16
CA TRP A 105 -8.03 10.85 17.68
C TRP A 105 -7.31 12.05 18.28
N LYS A 106 -8.08 13.03 18.80
CA LYS A 106 -7.60 14.07 19.70
C LYS A 106 -6.66 13.50 20.75
N PHE A 107 -7.00 12.40 21.41
CA PHE A 107 -6.14 11.73 22.38
C PHE A 107 -4.77 11.38 21.80
N LEU A 108 -4.73 10.67 20.67
CA LEU A 108 -3.50 10.23 20.02
C LEU A 108 -2.66 11.43 19.54
N TRP A 109 -3.32 12.42 18.93
CA TRP A 109 -2.66 13.58 18.34
C TRP A 109 -2.18 14.60 19.37
N HIS A 110 -2.83 14.70 20.54
CA HIS A 110 -2.39 15.55 21.65
C HIS A 110 -1.24 14.95 22.47
N ARG A 111 -0.89 13.67 22.29
CA ARG A 111 0.26 13.08 23.01
C ARG A 111 1.58 13.72 22.56
N THR A 112 2.46 13.97 23.53
CA THR A 112 3.84 14.42 23.31
C THR A 112 4.74 13.24 22.93
N VAL A 113 4.42 12.58 21.81
CA VAL A 113 5.23 11.52 21.22
C VAL A 113 5.62 11.89 19.79
N PRO A 114 6.74 11.37 19.26
CA PRO A 114 7.13 11.62 17.87
C PRO A 114 6.00 11.29 16.89
N ASN A 115 5.83 12.10 15.84
CA ASN A 115 4.76 11.91 14.85
C ASN A 115 4.79 10.52 14.19
N LYS A 116 5.97 9.91 14.03
CA LYS A 116 6.11 8.54 13.54
C LYS A 116 5.32 7.52 14.39
N VAL A 117 5.29 7.70 15.71
CA VAL A 117 4.56 6.84 16.66
C VAL A 117 3.05 7.08 16.54
N LYS A 118 2.63 8.34 16.36
CA LYS A 118 1.21 8.68 16.16
C LYS A 118 0.67 8.07 14.86
N ILE A 119 1.40 8.24 13.76
CA ILE A 119 1.04 7.65 12.46
C ILE A 119 0.99 6.13 12.56
N PHE A 120 1.97 5.52 13.24
CA PHE A 120 1.99 4.09 13.47
C PHE A 120 0.77 3.60 14.26
N GLY A 121 0.44 4.25 15.38
CA GLY A 121 -0.75 3.91 16.18
C GLY A 121 -2.05 4.08 15.40
N TRP A 122 -2.17 5.15 14.61
CA TRP A 122 -3.30 5.37 13.71
C TRP A 122 -3.42 4.23 12.68
N LYS A 123 -2.32 3.85 12.02
CA LYS A 123 -2.29 2.74 11.07
C LYS A 123 -2.67 1.39 11.71
N LEU A 124 -2.17 1.15 12.92
CA LEU A 124 -2.44 -0.05 13.71
C LEU A 124 -3.94 -0.19 14.02
N CYS A 125 -4.56 0.87 14.54
CA CYS A 125 -5.99 0.90 14.84
C CYS A 125 -6.87 0.74 13.59
N HIS A 126 -6.42 1.25 12.44
CA HIS A 126 -7.12 1.09 11.16
C HIS A 126 -6.85 -0.27 10.47
N LYS A 127 -6.07 -1.17 11.07
CA LYS A 127 -5.63 -2.43 10.46
C LYS A 127 -4.95 -2.26 9.09
N THR A 128 -4.33 -1.10 8.85
CA THR A 128 -3.73 -0.70 7.55
C THR A 128 -2.24 -0.99 7.45
N LEU A 129 -1.63 -1.57 8.49
CA LEU A 129 -0.23 -2.00 8.41
C LEU A 129 -0.10 -3.11 7.36
N LEU A 130 0.99 -3.06 6.60
CA LEU A 130 1.32 -4.05 5.57
C LEU A 130 1.81 -5.33 6.25
N THR A 131 0.90 -6.09 6.86
CA THR A 131 1.22 -7.40 7.40
C THR A 131 1.26 -8.44 6.27
N LEU A 132 2.01 -9.53 6.45
CA LEU A 132 2.03 -10.64 5.48
C LEU A 132 0.63 -11.21 5.24
N HIS A 133 -0.22 -11.23 6.26
CA HIS A 133 -1.64 -11.58 6.12
C HIS A 133 -2.38 -10.62 5.16
N ASN A 134 -2.15 -9.31 5.28
CA ASN A 134 -2.75 -8.30 4.40
C ASN A 134 -2.19 -8.38 2.97
N LEU A 135 -0.96 -8.86 2.78
CA LEU A 135 -0.35 -9.11 1.48
C LEU A 135 -0.89 -10.39 0.84
N ALA A 136 -1.05 -11.46 1.60
CA ALA A 136 -1.68 -12.71 1.17
C ALA A 136 -3.15 -12.47 0.75
N ALA A 137 -3.90 -11.66 1.51
CA ALA A 137 -5.25 -11.24 1.16
C ALA A 137 -5.33 -10.46 -0.17
N ARG A 138 -4.23 -9.81 -0.58
CA ARG A 138 -4.08 -9.12 -1.87
C ARG A 138 -3.51 -10.01 -2.98
N ARG A 139 -3.44 -11.33 -2.76
CA ARG A 139 -2.92 -12.34 -3.69
C ARG A 139 -1.44 -12.16 -4.04
N VAL A 140 -0.66 -11.54 -3.15
CA VAL A 140 0.80 -11.55 -3.25
C VAL A 140 1.28 -12.90 -2.72
N ASP A 141 2.13 -13.59 -3.48
CA ASP A 141 2.67 -14.90 -3.10
C ASP A 141 3.72 -14.75 -1.99
N VAL A 142 3.23 -14.75 -0.74
CA VAL A 142 4.05 -14.67 0.46
C VAL A 142 3.58 -15.71 1.47
N SER A 143 4.51 -16.22 2.28
CA SER A 143 4.17 -17.07 3.42
C SER A 143 3.28 -16.30 4.40
N ASP A 144 2.16 -16.89 4.81
CA ASP A 144 1.28 -16.30 5.83
C ASP A 144 1.89 -16.43 7.25
N CYS A 145 2.99 -17.17 7.41
CA CYS A 145 3.62 -17.37 8.70
C CYS A 145 4.29 -16.08 9.21
N CYS A 146 4.09 -15.78 10.49
CA CYS A 146 4.73 -14.68 11.18
C CYS A 146 6.27 -14.79 11.08
N PRO A 147 6.98 -13.76 10.60
CA PRO A 147 8.43 -13.82 10.40
C PRO A 147 9.23 -13.81 11.71
N LEU A 148 8.57 -13.49 12.84
CA LEU A 148 9.20 -13.38 14.15
C LEU A 148 9.19 -14.70 14.93
N CYS A 149 8.17 -15.54 14.74
CA CYS A 149 8.03 -16.80 15.48
C CYS A 149 7.83 -18.03 14.59
N SER A 150 7.50 -17.85 13.31
CA SER A 150 7.24 -18.90 12.32
C SER A 150 6.15 -19.90 12.70
N GLN A 151 5.26 -19.57 13.65
CA GLN A 151 4.30 -20.52 14.23
C GLN A 151 2.85 -20.29 13.79
N THR A 152 2.43 -19.04 13.60
CA THR A 152 1.02 -18.69 13.27
C THR A 152 0.97 -17.58 12.22
N GLY A 153 -0.22 -17.39 11.64
CA GLY A 153 -0.52 -16.31 10.69
C GLY A 153 -0.08 -14.92 11.19
N GLU A 154 0.43 -14.06 10.29
CA GLU A 154 0.83 -12.70 10.63
C GLU A 154 -0.37 -11.75 10.81
N LEU A 155 -1.13 -11.96 11.88
CA LEU A 155 -2.20 -11.07 12.31
C LEU A 155 -1.65 -9.96 13.21
N LEU A 156 -2.29 -8.79 13.22
CA LEU A 156 -1.85 -7.65 14.04
C LEU A 156 -1.82 -7.99 15.54
N GLU A 157 -2.86 -8.65 16.03
CA GLU A 157 -2.92 -9.13 17.41
C GLU A 157 -1.79 -10.11 17.69
N HIS A 158 -1.42 -10.94 16.72
CA HIS A 158 -0.28 -11.83 16.86
C HIS A 158 1.03 -11.04 16.98
N ILE A 159 1.38 -10.23 15.98
CA ILE A 159 2.67 -9.49 15.96
C ILE A 159 2.84 -8.61 17.20
N PHE A 160 1.78 -7.97 17.67
CA PHE A 160 1.88 -6.99 18.76
C PHE A 160 1.56 -7.55 20.13
N VAL A 161 0.85 -8.67 20.25
CA VAL A 161 0.35 -9.16 21.54
C VAL A 161 0.70 -10.62 21.81
N THR A 162 0.29 -11.54 20.95
CA THR A 162 0.39 -12.98 21.27
C THR A 162 1.70 -13.62 20.82
N CYS A 163 2.45 -12.98 19.91
CA CYS A 163 3.72 -13.48 19.41
C CYS A 163 4.72 -13.66 20.57
N PRO A 164 5.37 -14.84 20.69
CA PRO A 164 6.39 -15.08 21.71
C PRO A 164 7.48 -14.00 21.75
N PHE A 165 7.90 -13.53 20.57
CA PHE A 165 8.87 -12.46 20.44
C PHE A 165 8.34 -11.12 21.00
N ALA A 166 7.10 -10.75 20.65
CA ALA A 166 6.47 -9.54 21.16
C ALA A 166 6.31 -9.58 22.69
N ARG A 167 5.86 -10.72 23.24
CA ARG A 167 5.75 -10.94 24.68
C ARG A 167 7.07 -10.73 25.41
N GLN A 168 8.19 -11.16 24.83
CA GLN A 168 9.52 -10.93 25.38
C GLN A 168 9.87 -9.43 25.39
N ILE A 169 9.64 -8.71 24.29
CA ILE A 169 9.87 -7.26 24.22
C ILE A 169 9.06 -6.53 25.29
N TRP A 170 7.78 -6.88 25.42
CA TRP A 170 6.92 -6.26 26.43
C TRP A 170 7.34 -6.57 27.86
N ALA A 171 7.79 -7.81 28.13
CA ALA A 171 8.32 -8.19 29.43
C ALA A 171 9.62 -7.44 29.79
N LEU A 172 10.41 -7.07 28.79
CA LEU A 172 11.62 -6.25 28.95
C LEU A 172 11.31 -4.74 29.04
N SER A 173 10.11 -4.33 28.60
CA SER A 173 9.69 -2.93 28.66
C SER A 173 9.23 -2.56 30.08
N CYS A 174 9.47 -1.31 30.50
CA CYS A 174 8.96 -0.79 31.76
C CYS A 174 7.45 -0.48 31.73
N LEU A 175 6.71 -1.03 30.76
CA LEU A 175 5.28 -0.77 30.56
C LEU A 175 4.44 -1.86 31.24
N PRO A 176 3.24 -1.55 31.75
CA PRO A 176 2.37 -2.51 32.42
C PRO A 176 1.68 -3.45 31.41
N TRP A 177 2.47 -4.27 30.72
CA TRP A 177 2.05 -5.19 29.66
C TRP A 177 1.01 -6.22 30.11
N ARG A 178 1.17 -6.75 31.33
CA ARG A 178 0.30 -7.83 31.85
C ARG A 178 -1.17 -7.43 31.93
N THR A 179 -1.47 -6.13 32.04
CA THR A 179 -2.84 -5.60 32.05
C THR A 179 -3.45 -5.51 30.65
N ILE A 180 -2.62 -5.35 29.60
CA ILE A 180 -3.05 -5.20 28.20
C ILE A 180 -3.31 -6.56 27.55
N SER A 181 -2.56 -7.62 27.93
CA SER A 181 -2.79 -8.96 27.37
C SER A 181 -4.17 -9.53 27.72
N ALA A 182 -4.71 -9.20 28.89
CA ALA A 182 -5.98 -9.74 29.39
C ALA A 182 -7.23 -9.25 28.63
N THR A 183 -7.10 -8.23 27.77
CA THR A 183 -8.22 -7.74 26.94
C THR A 183 -8.31 -8.45 25.58
N PHE A 184 -7.38 -9.36 25.28
CA PHE A 184 -7.28 -10.07 23.99
C PHE A 184 -7.31 -11.60 24.14
N ASP A 185 -7.51 -12.13 25.35
CA ASP A 185 -7.86 -13.52 25.62
C ASP A 185 -9.40 -13.66 25.70
#